data_AF-A0A7K0ETI6-F1
#
_entry.id   AF-A0A7K0ETI6-F1
#
_cell.length_a   1.000
_cell.length_b   1.000
_cell.length_c   1.000
_cell.angle_alpha   90.00
_cell.angle_beta   90.00
_cell.angle_gamma   90.00
#
_symmetry.space_group_name_H-M   'P 1'
#
loop_
_entity.id
_entity.type
_entity.pdbx_description
1 polymer ?
#
loop_
_entity_poly.entity_id
_entity_poly.type
_entity_poly.pdbx_seq_one_letter_code
_entity_poly.pdbx_strand_id
1 'polypeptide(L)' 'MNALKKILGLVWMLAGLALMVGLPYETIKKLTSDTASAEDYVFWLVIVVIFLPITAGLILFGRYAWAGEYDKN' A
#
# COMPACT_ATOMS: atom_id res chain seq x y z
N MET A 1 -0.91 -12.34 -24.26
CA MET A 1 -0.47 -11.02 -23.76
C MET A 1 -0.43 -11.02 -22.22
N ASN A 2 0.23 -12.03 -21.63
CA ASN A 2 -0.02 -12.42 -20.23
C ASN A 2 1.19 -12.18 -19.33
N ALA A 3 2.40 -12.10 -19.90
CA ALA A 3 3.62 -11.85 -19.12
C ALA A 3 3.65 -10.42 -18.55
N LEU A 4 3.30 -9.42 -19.37
CA LEU A 4 3.30 -8.03 -18.93
C LEU A 4 2.27 -7.79 -17.81
N LYS A 5 1.06 -8.33 -17.93
CA LYS A 5 0.01 -8.23 -16.90
C LYS A 5 0.39 -8.95 -15.61
N LYS A 6 1.03 -10.13 -15.70
CA LYS A 6 1.55 -10.83 -14.52
C LYS A 6 2.68 -10.07 -13.83
N ILE A 7 3.64 -9.53 -14.60
CA ILE A 7 4.73 -8.70 -14.06
C ILE A 7 4.15 -7.45 -13.38
N LEU A 8 3.21 -6.76 -14.03
CA LEU A 8 2.54 -5.60 -13.44
C LEU A 8 1.78 -6.00 -12.16
N GLY A 9 1.05 -7.11 -12.17
CA GLY A 9 0.37 -7.64 -10.98
C GLY A 9 1.32 -7.90 -9.81
N LEU A 10 2.48 -8.50 -10.07
CA LEU A 10 3.51 -8.72 -9.07
C LEU A 10 4.08 -7.40 -8.54
N VAL A 11 4.36 -6.44 -9.42
CA VAL A 11 4.85 -5.11 -9.03
C VAL A 11 3.84 -4.41 -8.12
N TRP A 12 2.55 -4.43 -8.47
CA TRP A 12 1.50 -3.81 -7.65
C TRP A 12 1.28 -4.52 -6.33
N MET A 13 1.43 -5.85 -6.29
CA MET A 13 1.37 -6.62 -5.05
C MET A 13 2.52 -6.26 -4.11
N LEU A 14 3.76 -6.24 -4.62
CA LEU A 14 4.94 -5.91 -3.82
C LEU A 14 4.92 -4.45 -3.37
N ALA A 15 4.49 -3.52 -4.24
CA ALA A 15 4.32 -2.12 -3.88
C ALA A 15 3.25 -1.95 -2.79
N GLY A 16 2.09 -2.63 -2.92
CA GLY A 16 1.04 -2.63 -1.92
C GLY A 16 1.53 -3.16 -0.57
N LEU A 17 2.29 -4.26 -0.57
CA LEU A 17 2.86 -4.84 0.65
C LEU A 17 3.89 -3.91 1.30
N ALA A 18 4.78 -3.32 0.49
CA ALA A 18 5.78 -2.36 0.95
C ALA A 18 5.14 -1.13 1.58
N LEU A 19 4.08 -0.58 0.97
CA LEU A 19 3.33 0.55 1.52
C LEU A 19 2.53 0.18 2.77
N MET A 20 1.95 -1.03 2.82
CA MET A 20 1.17 -1.49 3.96
C MET A 20 2.00 -1.61 5.25
N VAL A 21 3.30 -1.92 5.12
CA VAL A 21 4.23 -1.95 6.25
C VAL A 21 4.93 -0.59 6.45
N GLY A 22 5.33 0.06 5.35
CA GLY A 22 6.08 1.31 5.36
C GLY A 22 5.31 2.50 5.93
N LEU A 23 4.02 2.63 5.61
CA LEU A 23 3.21 3.76 6.11
C LEU A 23 3.03 3.74 7.63
N PRO A 24 2.62 2.61 8.27
CA PRO A 24 2.60 2.54 9.73
C PRO A 24 3.97 2.75 10.36
N TYR A 25 5.03 2.20 9.75
CA TYR A 25 6.39 2.34 10.27
C TYR A 25 6.86 3.81 10.30
N GLU A 26 6.72 4.54 9.19
CA GLU A 26 7.10 5.96 9.12
C GLU A 26 6.18 6.83 10.00
N THR A 27 4.90 6.46 10.12
CA THR A 27 3.97 7.13 11.03
C THR A 27 4.45 7.01 12.47
N ILE A 28 4.71 5.79 12.94
CA ILE A 28 5.18 5.56 14.30
C ILE A 28 6.47 6.33 14.53
N LYS A 29 7.45 6.20 13.63
CA LYS A 29 8.75 6.87 13.73
C LYS A 29 8.61 8.40 13.83
N LYS A 30 7.70 9.01 13.07
CA LYS A 30 7.48 10.46 13.08
C LYS A 30 6.72 10.91 14.33
N LEU A 31 5.74 10.15 14.79
CA LEU A 31 4.91 10.49 15.96
C LEU A 31 5.60 10.22 17.30
N THR A 32 6.56 9.28 17.34
CA THR A 32 7.41 9.04 18.53
C THR A 32 8.59 10.00 18.62
N SER A 33 8.78 10.90 17.66
CA SER A 33 9.83 11.92 17.71
C SER A 33 9.47 13.00 18.73
N ASP A 34 10.46 13.48 19.49
CA ASP A 34 10.29 14.59 20.45
C ASP A 34 9.84 15.90 19.79
N THR A 35 9.94 15.99 18.46
CA THR A 35 9.52 17.13 17.64
C THR A 35 8.10 17.00 17.08
N ALA A 36 7.35 15.95 17.42
CA ALA A 36 6.03 15.71 16.86
C ALA A 36 5.02 16.74 17.38
N SER A 37 4.42 17.50 16.46
CA SER A 37 3.37 18.47 16.77
C SER A 37 1.98 17.84 16.67
N ALA A 38 0.97 18.43 17.31
CA ALA A 38 -0.42 17.97 17.17
C ALA A 38 -0.91 17.97 15.70
N GLU A 39 -0.37 18.87 14.87
CA GLU A 39 -0.64 18.93 13.43
C GLU A 39 -0.09 17.69 12.71
N ASP A 40 1.12 17.23 13.07
CA ASP A 40 1.70 15.99 12.55
C ASP A 40 0.81 14.78 12.90
N TYR A 41 0.26 14.71 14.11
CA TYR A 41 -0.63 13.63 14.52
C TYR A 41 -1.87 13.54 13.63
N VAL A 42 -2.55 14.66 13.39
CA VAL A 42 -3.74 14.69 12.53
C VAL A 42 -3.38 14.32 11.10
N PHE A 43 -2.29 14.89 10.57
CA PHE A 43 -1.84 14.61 9.20
C PHE A 43 -1.54 13.12 8.97
N TRP A 44 -0.72 12.51 9.83
CA TRP A 44 -0.32 11.11 9.68
C TRP A 44 -1.47 10.14 9.94
N LEU A 45 -2.36 10.44 10.91
CA LEU A 45 -3.55 9.62 11.16
C LEU A 45 -4.44 9.56 9.92
N VAL A 46 -4.71 10.72 9.28
CA VAL A 46 -5.53 10.79 8.06
C VAL A 46 -4.88 10.00 6.92
N ILE A 47 -3.55 10.13 6.74
CA ILE A 47 -2.82 9.35 5.73
C ILE A 47 -2.97 7.86 5.99
N VAL A 48 -2.70 7.39 7.19
CA VAL A 48 -2.77 5.95 7.51
C VAL A 48 -4.18 5.42 7.28
N VAL A 49 -5.21 6.13 7.74
CA VAL A 49 -6.61 5.70 7.60
C VAL A 49 -7.06 5.61 6.14
N ILE A 50 -6.62 6.53 5.27
CA ILE A 50 -7.00 6.53 3.86
C ILE A 50 -6.14 5.55 3.06
N PHE A 51 -4.82 5.52 3.28
CA PHE A 51 -3.90 4.74 2.46
C PHE A 51 -3.87 3.25 2.85
N LEU A 52 -4.12 2.87 4.11
CA LEU A 52 -4.22 1.45 4.48
C LEU A 52 -5.23 0.66 3.63
N PRO A 53 -6.50 1.07 3.51
CA PRO A 53 -7.46 0.33 2.69
C PRO A 53 -7.09 0.35 1.19
N ILE A 54 -6.46 1.43 0.71
CA ILE A 54 -5.98 1.50 -0.69
C ILE A 54 -4.86 0.49 -0.93
N THR A 55 -3.90 0.38 -0.01
CA THR A 55 -2.80 -0.60 -0.11
C THR A 55 -3.30 -2.03 -0.05
N ALA A 56 -4.31 -2.32 0.78
CA ALA A 56 -4.99 -3.61 0.78
C ALA A 56 -5.67 -3.91 -0.57
N GLY A 57 -6.31 -2.92 -1.18
CA GLY A 57 -6.87 -3.02 -2.53
C GLY A 57 -5.80 -3.30 -3.60
N LEU A 58 -4.65 -2.64 -3.52
CA LEU A 58 -3.51 -2.87 -4.43
C LEU A 58 -2.94 -4.29 -4.31
N ILE A 59 -2.82 -4.81 -3.09
CA ILE A 59 -2.39 -6.20 -2.85
C ILE A 59 -3.41 -7.17 -3.48
N LEU A 60 -4.70 -6.93 -3.26
CA LEU A 60 -5.77 -7.77 -3.79
C LEU A 60 -5.78 -7.76 -5.33
N PHE A 61 -5.64 -6.57 -5.93
CA PHE A 61 -5.51 -6.37 -7.37
C PHE A 61 -4.29 -7.12 -7.93
N GLY A 62 -3.12 -6.95 -7.30
CA GLY A 62 -1.90 -7.65 -7.70
C GLY A 62 -2.06 -9.17 -7.63
N ARG A 63 -2.77 -9.67 -6.62
CA ARG A 63 -3.08 -11.11 -6.47
C ARG A 63 -3.94 -11.65 -7.59
N TYR A 64 -5.03 -10.95 -7.93
CA TYR A 64 -5.91 -11.38 -9.02
C TYR A 64 -5.23 -11.26 -10.39
N ALA A 65 -4.36 -10.26 -10.58
CA ALA A 65 -3.55 -10.14 -11.78
C ALA A 65 -2.50 -11.23 -11.92
N TRP A 66 -1.85 -11.62 -10.83
CA TRP A 66 -0.91 -12.73 -10.85
C TRP A 66 -1.60 -14.08 -11.14
N ALA A 67 -2.79 -14.29 -10.54
CA ALA A 67 -3.61 -15.48 -10.77
C ALA A 67 -4.18 -15.60 -12.20
N GLY A 68 -4.06 -14.55 -13.02
CA GLY A 68 -4.56 -14.55 -14.39
C GLY A 68 -6.08 -14.41 -14.49
N GLU A 69 -6.76 -13.97 -13.43
CA GLU A 69 -8.22 -13.74 -13.44
C GLU A 69 -8.60 -12.61 -14.42
N TYR A 70 -7.71 -11.64 -14.67
CA TYR A 70 -7.91 -10.57 -15.66
C TYR A 70 -7.60 -10.96 -17.11
N ASP A 71 -7.23 -12.22 -17.38
CA ASP A 71 -7.02 -12.74 -18.74
C ASP A 71 -8.23 -13.52 -19.28
N LYS A 72 -9.32 -13.66 -18.51
CA LYS A 72 -10.53 -14.42 -18.90
C LYS A 72 -11.49 -13.71 -19.88
N ASN A 73 -11.08 -12.60 -20.52
CA ASN A 73 -11.86 -11.91 -21.54
C ASN A 73 -11.09 -11.81 -22.86
#